data_AF-A0AAE5TYB6-F1
#
_entry.id   AF-A0AAE5TYB6-F1
#
_cell.length_a   1.000
_cell.length_b   1.000
_cell.length_c   1.000
_cell.angle_alpha   90.00
_cell.angle_beta   90.00
_cell.angle_gamma   90.00
#
_symmetry.space_group_name_H-M   'P 1'
#
loop_
_entity.id
_entity.type
_entity.pdbx_description
1 polymer ?
#
loop_
_entity_poly.entity_id
_entity_poly.type
_entity_poly.pdbx_seq_one_letter_code
_entity_poly.pdbx_strand_id
1 'polypeptide(L)'
;MAVNIPAADWAADVVDFLSRNIPRGDGEEGWDHMFLTAYQIGCEALVALGQADETRWGALPRKNAQLPLELPRWDDLCVSVLRLAAQQRLLSYRRPDGSMPLSTGGFLIYRISAPPPPPPNIAAANGLGPAFATPEVLSVIRVLGLLAEGRWTEIAETVFWRDWPEEWEMSFISDPRFSDALEQALVRIPADIRTEMDKLVTITDTDVTAAMQRRAAAVAEARAKYGPNANIHPPDTHSQARRGLELLRRHDLDWLFFRRWRLSDGWLAPKEAGKALEIFHDDLAIAMRCAVIKRLYPNLTFAAAR
;
A
#
# COMPACT_ATOMS: atom_id res chain seq x y z
N MET A 1 -22.26 6.02 -7.35
CA MET A 1 -22.28 5.63 -8.77
C MET A 1 -21.99 4.13 -8.84
N ALA A 2 -22.70 3.36 -9.67
CA ALA A 2 -22.47 1.93 -9.78
C ALA A 2 -21.16 1.69 -10.54
N VAL A 3 -20.15 1.16 -9.84
CA VAL A 3 -18.89 0.75 -10.46
C VAL A 3 -19.17 -0.50 -11.27
N ASN A 4 -19.07 -0.42 -12.60
CA ASN A 4 -19.12 -1.60 -13.46
C ASN A 4 -17.80 -2.37 -13.32
N ILE A 5 -17.69 -3.13 -12.23
CA ILE A 5 -16.59 -4.07 -12.01
C ILE A 5 -16.71 -5.17 -13.08
N PRO A 6 -15.62 -5.56 -13.76
CA PRO A 6 -15.66 -6.63 -14.75
C PRO A 6 -16.15 -7.96 -14.14
N ALA A 7 -16.72 -8.82 -14.98
CA ALA A 7 -17.07 -10.19 -14.58
C ALA A 7 -15.82 -10.95 -14.06
N ALA A 8 -16.02 -11.90 -13.14
CA ALA A 8 -14.98 -12.52 -12.30
C ALA A 8 -13.84 -13.26 -13.04
N ASP A 9 -13.85 -13.32 -14.36
CA ASP A 9 -12.83 -13.97 -15.18
C ASP A 9 -11.45 -13.31 -15.07
N TRP A 10 -11.38 -12.09 -14.53
CA TRP A 10 -10.12 -11.35 -14.32
C TRP A 10 -9.16 -11.99 -13.32
N ALA A 11 -9.64 -12.82 -12.39
CA ALA A 11 -8.82 -13.34 -11.30
C ALA A 11 -7.68 -14.23 -11.81
N ALA A 12 -7.92 -15.01 -12.87
CA ALA A 12 -6.91 -15.88 -13.47
C ALA A 12 -5.76 -15.07 -14.10
N ASP A 13 -6.07 -13.99 -14.82
CA ASP A 13 -5.08 -13.10 -15.41
C ASP A 13 -4.24 -12.38 -14.34
N VAL A 14 -4.87 -12.00 -13.22
CA VAL A 14 -4.15 -11.42 -12.08
C VAL A 14 -3.20 -12.45 -11.46
N VAL A 15 -3.66 -13.67 -11.21
CA VAL A 15 -2.80 -14.76 -10.69
C VAL A 15 -1.60 -14.98 -11.58
N ASP A 16 -1.81 -15.10 -12.89
CA ASP A 16 -0.74 -15.34 -13.86
C ASP A 16 0.26 -14.17 -13.88
N PHE A 17 -0.24 -12.93 -13.94
CA PHE A 17 0.62 -11.74 -13.88
C PHE A 17 1.47 -11.69 -12.60
N LEU A 18 0.86 -11.84 -11.42
CA LEU A 18 1.58 -11.81 -10.15
C LEU A 18 2.62 -12.93 -10.07
N SER A 19 2.24 -14.15 -10.45
CA SER A 19 3.10 -15.34 -10.39
C SER A 19 4.36 -15.22 -11.25
N ARG A 20 4.27 -14.52 -12.38
CA ARG A 20 5.37 -14.32 -13.32
C ARG A 20 6.28 -13.14 -12.96
N ASN A 21 5.77 -12.16 -12.22
CA ASN A 21 6.45 -10.88 -11.99
C ASN A 21 6.95 -10.67 -10.55
N ILE A 22 6.59 -11.52 -9.59
CA ILE A 22 7.20 -11.49 -8.26
C ILE A 22 8.53 -12.28 -8.30
N PRO A 23 9.63 -11.78 -7.69
CA PRO A 23 10.90 -12.49 -7.64
C PRO A 23 10.77 -13.89 -7.03
N ARG A 24 11.57 -14.83 -7.53
CA ARG A 24 11.69 -16.18 -6.96
C ARG A 24 12.71 -16.16 -5.82
N GLY A 25 12.47 -16.98 -4.80
CA GLY A 25 13.45 -17.20 -3.74
C GLY A 25 14.64 -18.03 -4.21
N ASP A 26 15.75 -17.94 -3.48
CA ASP A 26 17.02 -18.62 -3.78
C ASP A 26 16.93 -20.16 -3.82
N GLY A 27 15.82 -20.75 -3.36
CA GLY A 27 15.55 -22.19 -3.33
C GLY A 27 14.63 -22.73 -4.44
N GLU A 28 14.41 -21.96 -5.51
CA GLU A 28 13.53 -22.24 -6.68
C GLU A 28 12.02 -22.45 -6.40
N GLU A 29 11.63 -22.83 -5.19
CA GLU A 29 10.22 -22.95 -4.82
C GLU A 29 9.68 -21.65 -4.21
N GLY A 30 8.74 -21.04 -4.92
CA GLY A 30 7.94 -19.91 -4.46
C GLY A 30 8.52 -18.52 -4.71
N TRP A 31 7.95 -17.55 -4.03
CA TRP A 31 8.14 -16.12 -4.28
C TRP A 31 8.76 -15.45 -3.05
N ASP A 32 9.75 -14.59 -3.29
CA ASP A 32 10.42 -13.81 -2.26
C ASP A 32 10.01 -12.34 -2.38
N HIS A 33 9.47 -11.78 -1.30
CA HIS A 33 9.00 -10.41 -1.29
C HIS A 33 10.13 -9.39 -1.06
N MET A 34 11.35 -9.81 -0.69
CA MET A 34 12.56 -8.99 -0.49
C MET A 34 12.37 -7.77 0.44
N PHE A 35 11.41 -7.85 1.36
CA PHE A 35 10.86 -6.72 2.13
C PHE A 35 10.48 -5.46 1.32
N LEU A 36 10.12 -5.61 0.04
CA LEU A 36 9.62 -4.54 -0.80
C LEU A 36 8.11 -4.55 -0.84
N THR A 37 7.49 -3.40 -0.61
CA THR A 37 6.04 -3.24 -0.46
C THR A 37 5.24 -3.85 -1.62
N ALA A 38 5.64 -3.58 -2.86
CA ALA A 38 4.94 -4.10 -4.04
C ALA A 38 4.98 -5.64 -4.11
N TYR A 39 6.09 -6.25 -3.72
CA TYR A 39 6.22 -7.71 -3.73
C TYR A 39 5.51 -8.36 -2.54
N GLN A 40 5.49 -7.71 -1.38
CA GLN A 40 4.73 -8.17 -0.21
C GLN A 40 3.23 -8.23 -0.51
N ILE A 41 2.67 -7.14 -1.02
CA ILE A 41 1.27 -7.06 -1.43
C ILE A 41 0.98 -8.07 -2.57
N GLY A 42 1.93 -8.30 -3.48
CA GLY A 42 1.81 -9.34 -4.51
C GLY A 42 1.73 -10.76 -3.94
N CYS A 43 2.58 -11.09 -2.96
CA CYS A 43 2.56 -12.37 -2.25
C CYS A 43 1.25 -12.56 -1.48
N GLU A 44 0.81 -11.54 -0.74
CA GLU A 44 -0.47 -11.56 -0.03
C GLU A 44 -1.66 -11.74 -0.98
N ALA A 45 -1.63 -11.09 -2.14
CA ALA A 45 -2.64 -11.28 -3.17
C ALA A 45 -2.68 -12.73 -3.67
N LEU A 46 -1.53 -13.38 -3.92
CA LEU A 46 -1.48 -14.80 -4.30
C LEU A 46 -2.02 -15.71 -3.20
N VAL A 47 -1.74 -15.41 -1.93
CA VAL A 47 -2.30 -16.15 -0.79
C VAL A 47 -3.82 -15.99 -0.72
N ALA A 48 -4.31 -14.76 -0.81
CA ALA A 48 -5.73 -14.43 -0.76
C ALA A 48 -6.51 -15.02 -1.95
N LEU A 49 -5.88 -15.11 -3.13
CA LEU A 49 -6.41 -15.80 -4.31
C LEU A 49 -6.31 -17.33 -4.24
N GLY A 50 -5.88 -17.89 -3.10
CA GLY A 50 -5.82 -19.33 -2.85
C GLY A 50 -4.70 -20.06 -3.61
N GLN A 51 -3.72 -19.32 -4.14
CA GLN A 51 -2.63 -19.86 -4.95
C GLN A 51 -1.41 -20.25 -4.12
N ALA A 52 -1.27 -19.66 -2.93
CA ALA A 52 -0.08 -19.80 -2.11
C ALA A 52 -0.39 -19.86 -0.61
N ASP A 53 0.57 -20.35 0.17
CA ASP A 53 0.63 -20.21 1.62
C ASP A 53 1.65 -19.14 1.99
N GLU A 54 1.31 -18.30 2.96
CA GLU A 54 2.17 -17.23 3.45
C GLU A 54 3.40 -17.81 4.16
N THR A 55 4.54 -17.16 3.95
CA THR A 55 5.78 -17.45 4.67
C THR A 55 6.38 -16.16 5.20
N ARG A 56 7.38 -16.28 6.08
CA ARG A 56 8.10 -15.14 6.65
C ARG A 56 8.75 -14.22 5.59
N TRP A 57 9.05 -14.74 4.40
CA TRP A 57 9.84 -14.03 3.38
C TRP A 57 9.08 -13.86 2.06
N GLY A 58 7.81 -14.27 1.99
CA GLY A 58 7.04 -14.27 0.75
C GLY A 58 5.96 -15.34 0.76
N ALA A 59 5.79 -16.08 -0.33
CA ALA A 59 4.70 -17.03 -0.48
C ALA A 59 5.16 -18.34 -1.16
N LEU A 60 4.59 -19.47 -0.74
CA LEU A 60 4.86 -20.78 -1.32
C LEU A 60 3.65 -21.30 -2.11
N PRO A 61 3.83 -21.73 -3.38
CA PRO A 61 2.73 -22.24 -4.20
C PRO A 61 2.03 -23.44 -3.57
N ARG A 62 0.70 -23.46 -3.61
CA ARG A 62 -0.11 -24.61 -3.20
C ARG A 62 -0.14 -25.66 -4.31
N LYS A 63 -0.01 -26.93 -3.91
CA LYS A 63 -0.15 -28.08 -4.84
C LYS A 63 -1.55 -28.15 -5.48
N ASN A 64 -2.58 -27.77 -4.73
CA ASN A 64 -3.98 -27.76 -5.17
C ASN A 64 -4.51 -26.31 -5.22
N ALA A 65 -3.80 -25.44 -5.94
CA ALA A 65 -4.18 -24.05 -6.09
C ALA A 65 -5.56 -23.91 -6.73
N GLN A 66 -6.47 -23.21 -6.05
CA GLN A 66 -7.84 -22.96 -6.50
C GLN A 66 -8.27 -21.58 -6.03
N LEU A 67 -9.01 -20.87 -6.87
CA LEU A 67 -9.59 -19.59 -6.47
C LEU A 67 -10.59 -19.82 -5.32
N PRO A 68 -10.63 -18.93 -4.32
CA PRO A 68 -11.63 -19.00 -3.27
C PRO A 68 -13.03 -18.74 -3.83
N LEU A 69 -14.05 -19.25 -3.12
CA LEU A 69 -15.45 -19.00 -3.47
C LEU A 69 -15.80 -17.50 -3.44
N GLU A 70 -15.24 -16.79 -2.46
CA GLU A 70 -15.33 -15.33 -2.37
C GLU A 70 -13.96 -14.74 -2.70
N LEU A 71 -13.87 -13.99 -3.80
CA LEU A 71 -12.62 -13.36 -4.21
C LEU A 71 -12.22 -12.22 -3.27
N PRO A 72 -10.91 -11.93 -3.16
CA PRO A 72 -10.44 -10.70 -2.54
C PRO A 72 -11.00 -9.48 -3.28
N ARG A 73 -10.98 -8.33 -2.62
CA ARG A 73 -11.55 -7.12 -3.20
C ARG A 73 -10.84 -6.73 -4.50
N TRP A 74 -11.63 -6.38 -5.51
CA TRP A 74 -11.13 -6.00 -6.84
C TRP A 74 -10.21 -4.77 -6.79
N ASP A 75 -10.58 -3.74 -6.03
CA ASP A 75 -9.80 -2.51 -5.89
C ASP A 75 -8.42 -2.75 -5.26
N ASP A 76 -8.34 -3.65 -4.27
CA ASP A 76 -7.07 -4.05 -3.65
C ASP A 76 -6.15 -4.79 -4.64
N LEU A 77 -6.71 -5.68 -5.46
CA LEU A 77 -5.95 -6.42 -6.47
C LEU A 77 -5.48 -5.52 -7.62
N CYS A 78 -6.28 -4.52 -8.01
CA CYS A 78 -5.84 -3.48 -8.95
C CYS A 78 -4.59 -2.76 -8.43
N VAL A 79 -4.58 -2.34 -7.16
CA VAL A 79 -3.41 -1.68 -6.56
C VAL A 79 -2.20 -2.62 -6.52
N SER A 80 -2.40 -3.89 -6.15
CA SER A 80 -1.33 -4.91 -6.17
C SER A 80 -0.67 -5.04 -7.56
N VAL A 81 -1.48 -5.15 -8.62
CA VAL A 81 -1.01 -5.24 -10.01
C VAL A 81 -0.28 -3.97 -10.44
N LEU A 82 -0.83 -2.79 -10.18
CA LEU A 82 -0.23 -1.52 -10.58
C LEU A 82 1.13 -1.29 -9.91
N ARG A 83 1.21 -1.52 -8.59
CA ARG A 83 2.45 -1.37 -7.83
C ARG A 83 3.51 -2.37 -8.25
N LEU A 84 3.14 -3.63 -8.47
CA LEU A 84 4.07 -4.64 -8.97
C LEU A 84 4.60 -4.26 -10.36
N ALA A 85 3.70 -3.85 -11.26
CA ALA A 85 4.07 -3.42 -12.61
C ALA A 85 5.02 -2.22 -12.59
N ALA A 86 4.78 -1.23 -11.72
CA ALA A 86 5.64 -0.06 -11.55
C ALA A 86 7.00 -0.45 -10.95
N GLN A 87 7.01 -1.28 -9.91
CA GLN A 87 8.23 -1.81 -9.28
C GLN A 87 9.13 -2.57 -10.27
N GLN A 88 8.53 -3.34 -11.18
CA GLN A 88 9.22 -4.07 -12.23
C GLN A 88 9.53 -3.22 -13.48
N ARG A 89 9.20 -1.92 -13.46
CA ARG A 89 9.36 -1.00 -14.60
C ARG A 89 8.60 -1.42 -15.86
N LEU A 90 7.57 -2.23 -15.71
CA LEU A 90 6.65 -2.65 -16.77
C LEU A 90 5.52 -1.64 -16.97
N LEU A 91 5.21 -0.87 -15.92
CA LEU A 91 4.38 0.31 -15.96
C LEU A 91 5.24 1.51 -15.57
N SER A 92 5.02 2.64 -16.23
CA SER A 92 5.72 3.88 -15.91
C SER A 92 4.80 5.07 -16.18
N TYR A 93 4.56 5.86 -15.14
CA TYR A 93 3.75 7.06 -15.22
C TYR A 93 4.54 8.18 -15.92
N ARG A 94 3.85 8.97 -16.74
CA ARG A 94 4.45 10.07 -17.51
C ARG A 94 3.90 11.41 -17.03
N ARG A 95 4.73 12.44 -17.17
CA ARG A 95 4.29 13.82 -16.98
C ARG A 95 3.22 14.21 -18.02
N PRO A 96 2.45 15.29 -17.80
CA PRO A 96 1.43 15.74 -18.75
C PRO A 96 1.94 15.95 -20.19
N ASP A 97 3.21 16.32 -20.35
CA ASP A 97 3.88 16.48 -21.66
C ASP A 97 4.33 15.15 -22.30
N GLY A 98 4.07 14.02 -21.65
CA GLY A 98 4.46 12.68 -22.07
C GLY A 98 5.90 12.31 -21.74
N SER A 99 6.66 13.18 -21.08
CA SER A 99 8.05 12.91 -20.71
C SER A 99 8.16 11.95 -19.51
N MET A 100 9.30 11.25 -19.44
CA MET A 100 9.67 10.46 -18.27
C MET A 100 10.01 11.39 -17.10
N PRO A 101 9.58 11.08 -15.87
CA PRO A 101 10.11 11.77 -14.69
C PRO A 101 11.63 11.57 -14.60
N LEU A 102 12.33 12.62 -14.21
CA LEU A 102 13.76 12.52 -13.88
C LEU A 102 13.88 11.70 -12.59
N SER A 103 14.74 10.68 -12.58
CA SER A 103 15.03 9.92 -11.35
C SER A 103 15.55 10.87 -10.27
N THR A 104 14.88 10.94 -9.12
CA THR A 104 15.20 11.83 -8.01
C THR A 104 16.24 11.26 -7.04
N GLY A 105 16.85 10.10 -7.33
CA GLY A 105 17.86 9.47 -6.49
C GLY A 105 19.06 8.88 -7.26
N GLY A 106 20.28 9.27 -6.86
CA GLY A 106 21.55 8.64 -7.24
C GLY A 106 22.27 9.23 -8.46
N PHE A 107 23.53 8.83 -8.66
CA PHE A 107 24.28 9.12 -9.89
C PHE A 107 23.60 8.44 -11.08
N LEU A 108 23.05 9.25 -11.97
CA LEU A 108 22.41 8.78 -13.19
C LEU A 108 23.48 8.28 -14.17
N ILE A 109 23.65 6.97 -14.26
CA ILE A 109 24.46 6.34 -15.31
C ILE A 109 23.58 6.25 -16.56
N TYR A 110 23.62 7.29 -17.39
CA TYR A 110 23.08 7.21 -18.73
C TYR A 110 24.09 6.48 -19.62
N ARG A 111 23.65 5.40 -20.27
CA ARG A 111 24.44 4.82 -21.35
C ARG A 111 24.48 5.87 -22.47
N ILE A 112 25.68 6.31 -22.84
CA ILE A 112 25.86 7.21 -23.99
C ILE A 112 25.21 6.52 -25.20
N SER A 113 24.33 7.24 -25.90
CA SER A 113 23.54 6.75 -27.05
C SER A 113 22.45 5.74 -26.72
N ALA A 114 21.93 5.70 -25.48
CA ALA A 114 20.68 4.98 -25.22
C ALA A 114 19.53 5.56 -26.07
N PRO A 115 18.67 4.72 -26.66
CA PRO A 115 17.46 5.22 -27.32
C PRO A 115 16.58 5.96 -26.32
N PRO A 116 15.83 6.99 -26.76
CA PRO A 116 14.88 7.66 -25.88
C PRO A 116 13.86 6.64 -25.35
N PRO A 117 13.35 6.85 -24.12
CA PRO A 117 12.30 5.99 -23.58
C PRO A 117 11.09 5.97 -24.52
N PRO A 118 10.35 4.85 -24.58
CA PRO A 118 9.18 4.77 -25.44
C PRO A 118 8.13 5.82 -25.05
N PRO A 119 7.43 6.41 -26.04
CA PRO A 119 6.36 7.37 -25.77
C PRO A 119 5.22 6.68 -25.01
N PRO A 120 4.37 7.46 -24.29
CA PRO A 120 3.19 6.90 -23.64
C PRO A 120 2.30 6.16 -24.65
N ASN A 121 1.82 4.99 -24.24
CA ASN A 121 0.83 4.19 -24.98
C ASN A 121 -0.52 4.09 -24.25
N ILE A 122 -0.65 4.78 -23.12
CA ILE A 122 -1.90 5.04 -22.41
C ILE A 122 -2.07 6.55 -22.36
N ALA A 123 -3.16 7.04 -22.94
CA ALA A 123 -3.50 8.45 -22.96
C ALA A 123 -4.22 8.87 -21.67
N ALA A 124 -4.00 10.14 -21.27
CA ALA A 124 -4.67 10.76 -20.13
C ALA A 124 -6.20 10.79 -20.32
N ALA A 125 -6.92 10.55 -19.22
CA ALA A 125 -8.39 10.56 -19.17
C ALA A 125 -8.86 10.56 -17.71
N ASN A 126 -10.07 11.08 -17.44
CA ASN A 126 -10.72 10.99 -16.12
C ASN A 126 -9.86 11.52 -14.95
N GLY A 127 -9.12 12.61 -15.17
CA GLY A 127 -8.22 13.19 -14.16
C GLY A 127 -6.89 12.43 -13.98
N LEU A 128 -6.68 11.33 -14.73
CA LEU A 128 -5.46 10.53 -14.71
C LEU A 128 -4.53 10.90 -15.86
N GLY A 129 -3.22 10.90 -15.57
CA GLY A 129 -2.18 11.29 -16.52
C GLY A 129 -1.79 10.19 -17.51
N PRO A 130 -0.92 10.52 -18.48
CA PRO A 130 -0.44 9.54 -19.45
C PRO A 130 0.51 8.52 -18.81
N ALA A 131 0.60 7.34 -19.41
CA ALA A 131 1.51 6.29 -18.97
C ALA A 131 2.04 5.45 -20.15
N PHE A 132 3.09 4.70 -19.86
CA PHE A 132 3.55 3.61 -20.71
C PHE A 132 3.45 2.29 -19.96
N ALA A 133 2.90 1.28 -20.62
CA ALA A 133 2.81 -0.08 -20.12
C ALA A 133 3.31 -1.08 -21.17
N THR A 134 3.97 -2.16 -20.74
CA THR A 134 4.29 -3.28 -21.63
C THR A 134 3.01 -3.99 -22.11
N PRO A 135 3.05 -4.77 -23.21
CA PRO A 135 1.87 -5.50 -23.70
C PRO A 135 1.21 -6.39 -22.65
N GLU A 136 2.02 -7.01 -21.79
CA GLU A 136 1.53 -7.84 -20.68
C GLU A 136 0.74 -7.03 -19.65
N VAL A 137 1.28 -5.89 -19.22
CA VAL A 137 0.59 -4.99 -18.29
C VAL A 137 -0.69 -4.44 -18.92
N LEU A 138 -0.64 -4.05 -20.21
CA LEU A 138 -1.81 -3.61 -20.95
C LEU A 138 -2.93 -4.66 -20.95
N SER A 139 -2.57 -5.94 -21.06
CA SER A 139 -3.55 -7.03 -21.04
C SER A 139 -4.26 -7.11 -19.68
N VAL A 140 -3.51 -7.20 -18.58
CA VAL A 140 -4.09 -7.37 -17.24
C VAL A 140 -4.89 -6.14 -16.80
N ILE A 141 -4.42 -4.92 -17.06
CA ILE A 141 -5.16 -3.70 -16.67
C ILE A 141 -6.44 -3.48 -17.50
N ARG A 142 -6.51 -4.00 -18.73
CA ARG A 142 -7.76 -4.01 -19.53
C ARG A 142 -8.77 -5.00 -18.96
N VAL A 143 -8.32 -6.20 -18.62
CA VAL A 143 -9.19 -7.23 -18.02
C VAL A 143 -9.70 -6.78 -16.65
N LEU A 144 -8.88 -6.05 -15.88
CA LEU A 144 -9.31 -5.38 -14.66
C LEU A 144 -10.25 -4.19 -14.90
N GLY A 145 -10.48 -3.76 -16.14
CA GLY A 145 -11.36 -2.65 -16.47
C GLY A 145 -10.75 -1.26 -16.23
N LEU A 146 -9.46 -1.17 -15.91
CA LEU A 146 -8.78 0.10 -15.67
C LEU A 146 -8.46 0.85 -16.98
N LEU A 147 -8.42 0.12 -18.10
CA LEU A 147 -8.06 0.67 -19.42
C LEU A 147 -9.09 0.30 -20.48
N ALA A 148 -9.58 1.29 -21.22
CA ALA A 148 -10.44 1.11 -22.40
C ALA A 148 -9.97 2.03 -23.53
N GLU A 149 -9.92 1.53 -24.77
CA GLU A 149 -9.55 2.33 -25.96
C GLU A 149 -8.22 3.11 -25.83
N GLY A 150 -7.26 2.54 -25.10
CA GLY A 150 -5.95 3.16 -24.86
C GLY A 150 -5.97 4.34 -23.87
N ARG A 151 -7.03 4.46 -23.05
CA ARG A 151 -7.21 5.51 -22.05
C ARG A 151 -7.62 4.90 -20.70
N TRP A 152 -7.27 5.59 -19.62
CA TRP A 152 -7.76 5.23 -18.29
C TRP A 152 -9.29 5.36 -18.21
N THR A 153 -9.95 4.39 -17.58
CA THR A 153 -11.40 4.44 -17.34
C THR A 153 -11.75 5.29 -16.13
N GLU A 154 -13.03 5.62 -15.96
CA GLU A 154 -13.49 6.37 -14.78
C GLU A 154 -13.27 5.57 -13.49
N ILE A 155 -13.45 4.24 -13.53
CA ILE A 155 -13.26 3.39 -12.34
C ILE A 155 -11.80 3.36 -11.87
N ALA A 156 -10.85 3.57 -12.79
CA ALA A 156 -9.43 3.61 -12.46
C ALA A 156 -9.08 4.80 -11.56
N GLU A 157 -9.84 5.90 -11.63
CA GLU A 157 -9.55 7.11 -10.87
C GLU A 157 -9.47 6.81 -9.36
N THR A 158 -10.48 6.12 -8.83
CA THR A 158 -10.53 5.79 -7.40
C THR A 158 -9.50 4.76 -6.97
N VAL A 159 -9.00 3.92 -7.89
CA VAL A 159 -7.88 3.01 -7.63
C VAL A 159 -6.59 3.82 -7.50
N PHE A 160 -6.35 4.78 -8.39
CA PHE A 160 -5.18 5.64 -8.36
C PHE A 160 -5.16 6.65 -7.20
N TRP A 161 -6.28 6.88 -6.52
CA TRP A 161 -6.26 7.61 -5.24
C TRP A 161 -5.49 6.86 -4.15
N ARG A 162 -5.39 5.53 -4.26
CA ARG A 162 -4.74 4.63 -3.30
C ARG A 162 -3.27 4.41 -3.59
N ASP A 163 -2.88 4.60 -4.85
CA ASP A 163 -1.50 4.49 -5.35
C ASP A 163 -1.20 5.73 -6.18
N TRP A 164 -0.98 6.85 -5.50
CA TRP A 164 -0.95 8.19 -6.08
C TRP A 164 0.39 8.43 -6.81
N PRO A 165 0.42 8.47 -8.16
CA PRO A 165 1.65 8.75 -8.88
C PRO A 165 2.01 10.23 -8.76
N GLU A 166 3.20 10.52 -8.23
CA GLU A 166 3.68 11.90 -8.04
C GLU A 166 3.76 12.66 -9.38
N GLU A 167 3.99 11.95 -10.50
CA GLU A 167 4.13 12.52 -11.84
C GLU A 167 2.87 13.22 -12.36
N TRP A 168 1.72 12.90 -11.80
CA TRP A 168 0.43 13.39 -12.28
C TRP A 168 -0.10 14.59 -11.49
N GLU A 169 0.59 15.02 -10.42
CA GLU A 169 0.20 16.18 -9.60
C GLU A 169 -1.28 16.15 -9.16
N MET A 170 -1.86 14.96 -9.04
CA MET A 170 -3.27 14.78 -8.67
C MET A 170 -3.52 15.26 -7.25
N SER A 171 -4.75 15.68 -6.92
CA SER A 171 -5.14 15.98 -5.54
C SER A 171 -6.57 15.56 -5.28
N PHE A 172 -6.74 14.38 -4.66
CA PHE A 172 -8.06 13.86 -4.30
C PHE A 172 -8.60 14.44 -2.98
N ILE A 173 -7.74 15.05 -2.15
CA ILE A 173 -8.13 15.57 -0.83
C ILE A 173 -9.14 16.73 -0.95
N SER A 174 -9.06 17.48 -2.04
CA SER A 174 -9.99 18.58 -2.35
C SER A 174 -11.27 18.10 -3.06
N ASP A 175 -11.37 16.82 -3.41
CA ASP A 175 -12.52 16.28 -4.12
C ASP A 175 -13.74 16.16 -3.17
N PRO A 176 -14.95 16.56 -3.60
CA PRO A 176 -16.16 16.42 -2.78
C PRO A 176 -16.40 14.99 -2.30
N ARG A 177 -16.07 13.98 -3.11
CA ARG A 177 -16.22 12.56 -2.73
C ARG A 177 -15.36 12.20 -1.52
N PHE A 178 -14.16 12.78 -1.41
CA PHE A 178 -13.30 12.59 -0.24
C PHE A 178 -13.90 13.24 1.01
N SER A 179 -14.40 14.47 0.88
CA SER A 179 -15.04 15.20 1.99
C SER A 179 -16.31 14.49 2.47
N ASP A 180 -17.15 14.01 1.55
CA ASP A 180 -18.36 13.25 1.87
C ASP A 180 -18.00 11.92 2.58
N ALA A 181 -16.95 11.24 2.12
CA ALA A 181 -16.48 10.01 2.73
C ALA A 181 -15.92 10.23 4.14
N LEU A 182 -15.27 11.38 4.39
CA LEU A 182 -14.81 11.77 5.72
C LEU A 182 -15.98 11.97 6.69
N GLU A 183 -17.00 12.72 6.28
CA GLU A 183 -18.18 12.94 7.13
C GLU A 183 -18.89 11.61 7.42
N GLN A 184 -19.03 10.73 6.42
CA GLN A 184 -19.57 9.38 6.64
C GLN A 184 -18.69 8.55 7.57
N ALA A 185 -17.37 8.60 7.41
CA ALA A 185 -16.43 7.88 8.26
C ALA A 185 -16.57 8.33 9.72
N LEU A 186 -16.70 9.63 9.98
CA LEU A 186 -16.88 10.18 11.33
C LEU A 186 -18.21 9.80 11.97
N VAL A 187 -19.30 9.83 11.20
CA VAL A 187 -20.65 9.52 11.70
C VAL A 187 -20.82 8.03 11.98
N ARG A 188 -20.16 7.16 11.20
CA ARG A 188 -20.40 5.71 11.21
C ARG A 188 -19.25 4.90 11.81
N ILE A 189 -18.40 5.49 12.65
CA ILE A 189 -17.29 4.76 13.29
C ILE A 189 -17.85 3.61 14.14
N PRO A 190 -17.50 2.34 13.86
CA PRO A 190 -17.87 1.22 14.70
C PRO A 190 -17.25 1.34 16.10
N ALA A 191 -17.95 0.84 17.14
CA ALA A 191 -17.51 1.01 18.53
C ALA A 191 -16.16 0.32 18.82
N ASP A 192 -15.91 -0.84 18.20
CA ASP A 192 -14.62 -1.56 18.27
C ASP A 192 -13.48 -0.71 17.69
N ILE A 193 -13.71 -0.13 16.51
CA ILE A 193 -12.74 0.75 15.83
C ILE A 193 -12.50 2.02 16.64
N ARG A 194 -13.56 2.63 17.20
CA ARG A 194 -13.41 3.82 18.03
C ARG A 194 -12.56 3.54 19.27
N THR A 195 -12.84 2.42 19.94
CA THR A 195 -12.08 1.97 21.12
C THR A 195 -10.61 1.72 20.77
N GLU A 196 -10.35 1.10 19.63
CA GLU A 196 -8.98 0.87 19.16
C GLU A 196 -8.25 2.18 18.86
N MET A 197 -8.90 3.15 18.21
CA MET A 197 -8.34 4.49 18.01
C MET A 197 -8.02 5.18 19.34
N ASP A 198 -8.96 5.22 20.28
CA ASP A 198 -8.78 5.86 21.59
C ASP A 198 -7.56 5.24 22.33
N LYS A 199 -7.38 3.91 22.22
CA LYS A 199 -6.21 3.20 22.76
C LYS A 199 -4.91 3.59 22.06
N LEU A 200 -4.91 3.68 20.73
CA LEU A 200 -3.70 3.99 19.95
C LEU A 200 -3.22 5.42 20.16
N VAL A 201 -4.13 6.38 20.31
CA VAL A 201 -3.75 7.79 20.53
C VAL A 201 -3.32 8.10 21.96
N THR A 202 -3.64 7.21 22.90
CA THR A 202 -3.28 7.37 24.32
C THR A 202 -1.89 6.78 24.59
N ILE A 203 -0.91 7.65 24.85
CA ILE A 203 0.45 7.26 25.25
C ILE A 203 0.71 7.73 26.68
N THR A 204 0.76 6.79 27.61
CA THR A 204 0.99 7.04 29.04
C THR A 204 2.47 7.04 29.39
N ASP A 205 2.84 7.62 30.53
CA ASP A 205 4.23 7.55 31.03
C ASP A 205 4.64 6.10 31.37
N THR A 206 3.68 5.24 31.70
CA THR A 206 3.90 3.80 31.87
C THR A 206 4.33 3.16 30.55
N ASP A 207 3.69 3.51 29.42
CA ASP A 207 4.09 3.03 28.10
C ASP A 207 5.50 3.49 27.73
N VAL A 208 5.83 4.76 28.00
CA VAL A 208 7.15 5.34 27.73
C VAL A 208 8.22 4.63 28.56
N THR A 209 7.96 4.41 29.85
CA THR A 209 8.87 3.70 30.75
C THR A 209 9.10 2.26 30.30
N ALA A 210 8.03 1.56 29.89
CA ALA A 210 8.12 0.21 29.36
C ALA A 210 8.91 0.14 28.04
N ALA A 211 8.74 1.14 27.16
CA ALA A 211 9.54 1.25 25.92
C ALA A 211 11.03 1.47 26.22
N MET A 212 11.35 2.37 27.15
CA MET A 212 12.73 2.60 27.61
C MET A 212 13.36 1.33 28.19
N GLN A 213 12.63 0.59 29.04
CA GLN A 213 13.11 -0.67 29.63
C GLN A 213 13.39 -1.73 28.56
N ARG A 214 12.47 -1.91 27.60
CA ARG A 214 12.68 -2.84 26.47
C ARG A 214 13.90 -2.47 25.65
N ARG A 215 14.10 -1.18 25.36
CA ARG A 215 15.27 -0.70 24.61
C ARG A 215 16.56 -0.89 25.41
N ALA A 216 16.57 -0.57 26.69
CA ALA A 216 17.72 -0.77 27.56
C ALA A 216 18.12 -2.24 27.64
N ALA A 217 17.16 -3.16 27.75
CA ALA A 217 17.39 -4.60 27.70
C ALA A 217 18.00 -5.04 26.36
N ALA A 218 17.44 -4.60 25.23
CA ALA A 218 17.97 -4.90 23.90
C ALA A 218 19.40 -4.36 23.69
N VAL A 219 19.70 -3.16 24.21
CA VAL A 219 21.06 -2.59 24.19
C VAL A 219 22.02 -3.42 25.05
N ALA A 220 21.60 -3.85 26.24
CA ALA A 220 22.42 -4.70 27.11
C ALA A 220 22.71 -6.06 26.46
N GLU A 221 21.70 -6.69 25.85
CA GLU A 221 21.85 -7.94 25.10
C GLU A 221 22.81 -7.78 23.90
N ALA A 222 22.63 -6.72 23.11
CA ALA A 222 23.52 -6.42 21.99
C ALA A 222 24.96 -6.20 22.45
N ARG A 223 25.19 -5.49 23.57
CA ARG A 223 26.53 -5.29 24.13
C ARG A 223 27.15 -6.59 24.63
N ALA A 224 26.36 -7.47 25.23
CA ALA A 224 26.83 -8.79 25.64
C ALA A 224 27.24 -9.66 24.42
N LYS A 225 26.49 -9.56 23.33
CA LYS A 225 26.73 -10.35 22.10
C LYS A 225 27.89 -9.83 21.25
N TYR A 226 28.01 -8.51 21.08
CA TYR A 226 28.95 -7.89 20.14
C TYR A 226 30.15 -7.21 20.82
N GLY A 227 30.17 -7.17 22.15
CA GLY A 227 31.25 -6.61 22.95
C GLY A 227 31.15 -5.08 23.15
N PRO A 228 32.03 -4.52 24.00
CA PRO A 228 31.96 -3.11 24.42
C PRO A 228 32.31 -2.11 23.31
N ASN A 229 33.03 -2.54 22.28
CA ASN A 229 33.47 -1.70 21.16
C ASN A 229 32.46 -1.67 19.99
N ALA A 230 31.36 -2.42 20.09
CA ALA A 230 30.31 -2.40 19.07
C ALA A 230 29.63 -1.03 19.07
N ASN A 231 29.39 -0.48 17.87
CA ASN A 231 28.67 0.78 17.71
C ASN A 231 27.17 0.60 17.98
N ILE A 232 26.81 0.55 19.27
CA ILE A 232 25.45 0.35 19.76
C ILE A 232 24.98 1.66 20.40
N HIS A 233 23.90 2.21 19.88
CA HIS A 233 23.28 3.42 20.45
C HIS A 233 22.97 3.24 21.94
N PRO A 234 23.12 4.30 22.76
CA PRO A 234 22.74 4.25 24.16
C PRO A 234 21.23 3.97 24.31
N PRO A 235 20.79 3.53 25.50
CA PRO A 235 19.36 3.42 25.79
C PRO A 235 18.65 4.76 25.56
N ASP A 236 17.41 4.68 25.10
CA ASP A 236 16.62 5.87 24.76
C ASP A 236 16.34 6.72 26.00
N THR A 237 16.37 8.04 25.83
CA THR A 237 15.81 8.97 26.81
C THR A 237 14.28 8.88 26.82
N HIS A 238 13.64 9.46 27.84
CA HIS A 238 12.18 9.55 27.91
C HIS A 238 11.56 10.19 26.64
N SER A 239 12.17 11.27 26.12
CA SER A 239 11.68 11.94 24.91
C SER A 239 11.88 11.10 23.64
N GLN A 240 13.00 10.39 23.53
CA GLN A 240 13.26 9.49 22.40
C GLN A 240 12.30 8.30 22.40
N ALA A 241 12.08 7.67 23.56
CA ALA A 241 11.14 6.57 23.72
C ALA A 241 9.71 7.03 23.40
N ARG A 242 9.30 8.21 23.88
CA ARG A 242 8.00 8.78 23.55
C ARG A 242 7.83 9.01 22.04
N ARG A 243 8.83 9.61 21.38
CA ARG A 243 8.78 9.82 19.92
C ARG A 243 8.75 8.52 19.13
N GLY A 244 9.48 7.50 19.57
CA GLY A 244 9.42 6.15 18.99
C GLY A 244 8.03 5.52 19.11
N LEU A 245 7.37 5.69 20.27
CA LEU A 245 5.99 5.26 20.46
C LEU A 245 5.01 6.04 19.58
N GLU A 246 5.14 7.35 19.47
CA GLU A 246 4.29 8.18 18.60
C GLU A 246 4.36 7.71 17.13
N LEU A 247 5.56 7.40 16.62
CA LEU A 247 5.76 6.83 15.29
C LEU A 247 5.08 5.46 15.14
N LEU A 248 5.24 4.58 16.13
CA LEU A 248 4.62 3.26 16.13
C LEU A 248 3.09 3.36 16.16
N ARG A 249 2.53 4.24 17.01
CA ARG A 249 1.08 4.44 17.11
C ARG A 249 0.47 5.01 15.85
N ARG A 250 1.18 5.93 15.17
CA ARG A 250 0.75 6.42 13.86
C ARG A 250 0.72 5.30 12.83
N HIS A 251 1.75 4.47 12.79
CA HIS A 251 1.77 3.30 11.93
C HIS A 251 0.60 2.36 12.26
N ASP A 252 0.38 2.01 13.53
CA ASP A 252 -0.77 1.18 13.94
C ASP A 252 -2.12 1.79 13.51
N LEU A 253 -2.26 3.13 13.53
CA LEU A 253 -3.44 3.81 13.01
C LEU A 253 -3.55 3.68 11.49
N ASP A 254 -2.47 3.80 10.73
CA ASP A 254 -2.48 3.56 9.29
C ASP A 254 -2.99 2.14 8.98
N TRP A 255 -2.49 1.15 9.70
CA TRP A 255 -2.90 -0.25 9.58
C TRP A 255 -4.38 -0.48 9.89
N LEU A 256 -4.92 0.22 10.89
CA LEU A 256 -6.34 0.17 11.19
C LEU A 256 -7.18 0.60 9.97
N PHE A 257 -6.79 1.67 9.28
CA PHE A 257 -7.49 2.13 8.07
C PHE A 257 -7.25 1.23 6.88
N PHE A 258 -6.02 0.71 6.67
CA PHE A 258 -5.71 -0.26 5.61
C PHE A 258 -6.61 -1.49 5.67
N ARG A 259 -6.93 -1.96 6.88
CA ARG A 259 -7.75 -3.15 7.10
C ARG A 259 -9.25 -2.90 7.10
N ARG A 260 -9.68 -1.73 7.56
CA ARG A 260 -11.07 -1.53 7.99
C ARG A 260 -11.80 -0.43 7.23
N TRP A 261 -11.17 0.30 6.31
CA TRP A 261 -11.82 1.40 5.61
C TRP A 261 -11.57 1.40 4.10
N ARG A 262 -12.62 1.70 3.30
CA ARG A 262 -12.55 1.90 1.84
C ARG A 262 -13.44 3.07 1.43
N LEU A 263 -13.07 3.78 0.36
CA LEU A 263 -13.83 4.94 -0.13
C LEU A 263 -15.29 4.59 -0.47
N SER A 264 -15.52 3.45 -1.14
CA SER A 264 -16.84 3.03 -1.59
C SER A 264 -17.75 2.55 -0.46
N ASP A 265 -17.17 1.93 0.56
CA ASP A 265 -17.91 1.18 1.58
C ASP A 265 -17.88 1.86 2.97
N GLY A 266 -16.97 2.80 3.18
CA GLY A 266 -16.65 3.34 4.50
C GLY A 266 -15.99 2.28 5.37
N TRP A 267 -16.46 2.15 6.61
CA TRP A 267 -15.97 1.13 7.56
C TRP A 267 -16.46 -0.25 7.18
N LEU A 268 -15.53 -1.16 6.87
CA LEU A 268 -15.81 -2.53 6.45
C LEU A 268 -16.39 -3.34 7.61
N ALA A 269 -17.48 -4.06 7.35
CA ALA A 269 -17.96 -5.11 8.24
C ALA A 269 -16.92 -6.24 8.36
N PRO A 270 -16.91 -7.04 9.44
CA PRO A 270 -15.92 -8.11 9.63
C PRO A 270 -15.76 -9.06 8.44
N LYS A 271 -16.88 -9.43 7.79
CA LYS A 271 -16.86 -10.27 6.58
C LYS A 271 -16.12 -9.62 5.42
N GLU A 272 -16.39 -8.33 5.15
CA GLU A 272 -15.76 -7.60 4.05
C GLU A 272 -14.29 -7.26 4.34
N ALA A 273 -13.95 -7.04 5.61
CA ALA A 273 -12.55 -6.88 6.02
C ALA A 273 -11.75 -8.18 5.83
N GLY A 274 -12.38 -9.36 5.93
CA GLY A 274 -11.74 -10.63 5.61
C GLY A 274 -11.38 -10.82 4.12
N LYS A 275 -11.94 -10.00 3.23
CA LYS A 275 -11.61 -9.99 1.78
C LYS A 275 -10.62 -8.91 1.41
N ALA A 276 -10.33 -7.99 2.33
CA ALA A 276 -9.46 -6.87 2.07
C ALA A 276 -7.99 -7.32 2.11
N LEU A 277 -7.20 -6.90 1.13
CA LEU A 277 -5.75 -6.97 1.26
C LEU A 277 -5.28 -5.79 2.10
N GLU A 278 -4.21 -6.01 2.85
CA GLU A 278 -3.61 -4.99 3.69
C GLU A 278 -2.69 -4.14 2.80
N ILE A 279 -3.26 -3.25 1.99
CA ILE A 279 -2.48 -2.38 1.10
C ILE A 279 -1.65 -1.39 1.93
N PHE A 280 -0.40 -1.73 2.26
CA PHE A 280 0.50 -0.86 3.02
C PHE A 280 0.82 0.39 2.23
N HIS A 281 0.98 1.52 2.90
CA HIS A 281 1.20 2.81 2.23
C HIS A 281 0.07 3.19 1.25
N ASP A 282 -1.18 2.79 1.53
CA ASP A 282 -2.36 3.26 0.78
C ASP A 282 -2.57 4.75 1.03
N ASP A 283 -2.35 5.57 -0.01
CA ASP A 283 -2.35 7.03 0.09
C ASP A 283 -3.69 7.61 0.53
N LEU A 284 -4.77 7.00 0.04
CA LEU A 284 -6.14 7.41 0.35
C LEU A 284 -6.50 7.04 1.79
N ALA A 285 -6.17 5.82 2.23
CA ALA A 285 -6.40 5.39 3.60
C ALA A 285 -5.60 6.22 4.61
N ILE A 286 -4.33 6.54 4.30
CA ILE A 286 -3.48 7.46 5.08
C ILE A 286 -4.12 8.84 5.15
N ALA A 287 -4.56 9.41 4.03
CA ALA A 287 -5.19 10.73 4.01
C ALA A 287 -6.49 10.75 4.83
N MET A 288 -7.32 9.71 4.70
CA MET A 288 -8.54 9.57 5.49
C MET A 288 -8.24 9.44 6.99
N ARG A 289 -7.23 8.65 7.36
CA ARG A 289 -6.74 8.52 8.74
C ARG A 289 -6.30 9.87 9.29
N CYS A 290 -5.45 10.61 8.58
CA CYS A 290 -5.05 11.96 8.98
C CYS A 290 -6.26 12.87 9.22
N ALA A 291 -7.23 12.86 8.30
CA ALA A 291 -8.41 13.72 8.37
C ALA A 291 -9.34 13.37 9.54
N VAL A 292 -9.63 12.08 9.75
CA VAL A 292 -10.44 11.59 10.86
C VAL A 292 -9.77 11.91 12.20
N ILE A 293 -8.49 11.61 12.34
CA ILE A 293 -7.75 11.86 13.59
C ILE A 293 -7.69 13.36 13.91
N LYS A 294 -7.49 14.22 12.91
CA LYS A 294 -7.50 15.67 13.11
C LYS A 294 -8.84 16.18 13.64
N ARG A 295 -9.96 15.55 13.25
CA ARG A 295 -11.30 15.92 13.71
C ARG A 295 -11.63 15.37 15.10
N LEU A 296 -11.24 14.13 15.38
CA LEU A 296 -11.52 13.47 16.67
C LEU A 296 -10.57 13.90 17.79
N TYR A 297 -9.30 14.15 17.47
CA TYR A 297 -8.23 14.43 18.42
C TYR A 297 -7.41 15.65 17.99
N PRO A 298 -8.01 16.85 17.93
CA PRO A 298 -7.37 18.04 17.35
C PRO A 298 -6.07 18.48 18.04
N ASN A 299 -5.87 18.06 19.30
CA ASN A 299 -4.69 18.40 20.09
C ASN A 299 -3.53 17.41 19.92
N LEU A 300 -3.73 16.29 19.20
CA LEU A 300 -2.74 15.22 19.04
C LEU A 300 -2.10 15.29 17.65
N THR A 301 -1.16 16.22 17.49
CA THR A 301 -0.51 16.49 16.20
C THR A 301 0.25 15.30 15.64
N PHE A 302 0.85 14.46 16.49
CA PHE A 302 1.61 13.28 16.05
C PHE A 302 0.72 12.27 15.30
N ALA A 303 -0.53 12.10 15.75
CA ALA A 303 -1.44 11.08 15.22
C ALA A 303 -2.07 11.51 13.88
N ALA A 304 -2.21 12.83 13.67
CA ALA A 304 -2.74 13.41 12.43
C ALA A 304 -1.66 13.66 11.34
N ALA A 305 -0.38 13.46 11.67
CA ALA A 305 0.72 13.65 10.73
C ALA A 305 0.80 12.50 9.73
N ARG A 306 1.20 12.78 8.48
CA ARG A 306 1.53 11.72 7.50
C ARG A 306 2.79 10.97 7.92
#